data_AF-A0A7S2TG88-F1
#
_entry.id   AF-A0A7S2TG88-F1
#
_cell.length_a   1.000
_cell.length_b   1.000
_cell.length_c   1.000
_cell.angle_alpha   90.00
_cell.angle_beta   90.00
_cell.angle_gamma   90.00
#
_symmetry.space_group_name_H-M   'P 1'
#
loop_
_entity.id
_entity.type
_entity.pdbx_description
1 polymer ?
#
loop_
_entity_poly.entity_id
_entity_poly.type
_entity_poly.pdbx_seq_one_letter_code
_entity_poly.pdbx_strand_id
1 'polypeptide(L)'
;ACRPPMAALLRFLPPRPAAWRPTAARILEKRKKTVCRRAMSSSSDHPVVDCSVLFGSGSEREKKDVLAQMKDALVVKGYFYAAKVSALPPEYIESVYAYHKRLHELPAQVGPSTAGEI
;
A
#
# COMPACT_ATOMS: atom_id res chain seq x y z
N ALA A 1 45.86 -30.89 41.22
CA ALA A 1 45.81 -29.59 41.91
C ALA A 1 46.64 -28.58 41.12
N CYS A 2 46.20 -27.31 41.13
CA CYS A 2 46.92 -26.10 40.72
C CYS A 2 47.19 -25.89 39.21
N ARG A 3 46.34 -25.03 38.62
CA ARG A 3 46.57 -24.31 37.36
C ARG A 3 47.74 -23.33 37.52
N PRO A 4 48.63 -23.16 36.52
CA PRO A 4 49.50 -22.00 36.46
C PRO A 4 48.74 -20.78 35.90
N PRO A 5 48.91 -19.58 36.48
CA PRO A 5 48.35 -18.34 35.96
C PRO A 5 49.19 -17.83 34.78
N MET A 6 48.54 -17.63 33.64
CA MET A 6 49.12 -16.93 32.49
C MET A 6 49.35 -15.46 32.85
N ALA A 7 50.62 -15.10 33.00
CA ALA A 7 51.07 -13.73 32.92
C ALA A 7 51.15 -13.27 31.46
N ALA A 8 50.90 -11.97 31.29
CA ALA A 8 51.39 -11.09 30.23
C ALA A 8 50.66 -11.09 28.87
N LEU A 9 50.68 -9.89 28.26
CA LEU A 9 50.03 -9.41 27.03
C LEU A 9 48.59 -8.91 27.24
N LEU A 10 48.28 -7.61 27.30
CA LEU A 10 48.86 -6.47 26.60
C LEU A 10 48.73 -5.20 27.44
N ARG A 11 49.85 -4.50 27.59
CA ARG A 11 49.89 -3.05 27.82
C ARG A 11 49.29 -2.34 26.60
N PHE A 12 48.90 -1.07 26.81
CA PHE A 12 48.48 -0.08 25.82
C PHE A 12 47.01 -0.11 25.37
N LEU A 13 46.14 0.41 26.24
CA LEU A 13 44.92 1.09 25.81
C LEU A 13 44.98 2.54 26.33
N PRO A 14 44.91 3.57 25.45
CA PRO A 14 44.83 4.95 25.88
C PRO A 14 43.50 5.21 26.62
N PRO A 15 43.44 6.24 27.49
CA PRO A 15 42.21 6.61 28.17
C PRO A 15 41.13 6.98 27.15
N ARG A 16 39.96 6.34 27.24
CA ARG A 16 38.78 6.66 26.43
C ARG A 16 38.39 8.13 26.68
N PRO A 17 38.28 8.99 25.66
CA PRO A 17 37.68 10.30 25.84
C PRO A 17 36.18 10.13 26.15
N ALA A 18 35.77 10.67 27.30
CA ALA A 18 34.38 10.79 27.71
C ALA A 18 33.65 11.83 26.84
N ALA A 19 33.27 11.45 25.62
CA ALA A 19 32.58 12.38 24.71
C ALA A 19 31.68 11.70 23.67
N TRP A 20 30.95 10.64 24.02
CA TRP A 20 29.90 10.09 23.15
C TRP A 20 28.56 10.08 23.89
N ARG A 21 27.98 11.27 24.04
CA ARG A 21 26.52 11.41 24.13
C ARG A 21 26.01 11.75 22.72
N PRO A 22 24.95 11.07 22.23
CA PRO A 22 24.43 11.28 20.89
C PRO A 22 23.77 12.66 20.80
N THR A 23 24.50 13.63 20.25
CA THR A 23 24.00 14.98 19.99
C THR A 23 23.61 15.07 18.51
N ALA A 24 22.60 14.29 18.10
CA ALA A 24 22.05 14.37 16.74
C ALA A 24 20.51 14.55 16.74
N ALA A 25 19.94 15.00 17.87
CA ALA A 25 18.57 15.48 17.97
C ALA A 25 18.41 16.94 17.47
N ARG A 26 19.12 17.34 16.40
CA ARG A 26 19.16 18.74 15.96
C ARG A 26 19.26 18.96 14.44
N ILE A 27 18.68 18.08 13.64
CA ILE A 27 18.41 18.33 12.21
C ILE A 27 16.92 18.08 11.95
N LEU A 28 16.09 18.94 12.53
CA LEU A 28 14.64 18.86 12.42
C LEU A 28 14.03 20.28 12.41
N GLU A 29 14.50 21.20 11.57
CA GLU A 29 13.88 22.54 11.60
C GLU A 29 13.93 23.45 10.36
N LYS A 30 14.26 22.98 9.14
CA LYS A 30 14.16 23.86 7.95
C LYS A 30 13.69 23.17 6.65
N ARG A 31 12.59 22.41 6.72
CA ARG A 31 11.77 22.11 5.53
C ARG A 31 10.28 22.32 5.82
N LYS A 32 9.93 23.55 6.21
CA LYS A 32 8.57 24.08 6.00
C LYS A 32 8.42 24.45 4.52
N LYS A 33 8.19 23.46 3.67
CA LYS A 33 7.72 23.70 2.30
C LYS A 33 6.52 22.79 2.07
N THR A 34 5.38 23.32 2.51
CA THR A 34 4.04 23.04 1.97
C THR A 34 3.81 21.59 1.55
N VAL A 35 3.82 20.70 2.55
CA VAL A 35 2.94 19.52 2.46
C VAL A 35 1.53 20.10 2.43
N CYS A 36 0.88 20.06 1.27
CA CYS A 36 -0.57 20.16 1.20
C CYS A 36 -1.15 18.93 1.91
N ARG A 37 -1.05 18.90 3.25
CA ARG A 37 -1.95 18.12 4.08
C ARG A 37 -3.30 18.79 3.90
N ARG A 38 -4.05 18.37 2.89
CA ARG A 38 -5.50 18.39 3.05
C ARG A 38 -5.77 17.46 4.23
N ALA A 39 -6.01 18.07 5.38
CA ALA A 39 -6.81 17.44 6.40
C ALA A 39 -8.08 16.93 5.69
N MET A 40 -8.18 15.62 5.48
CA MET A 40 -9.45 15.02 5.15
C MET A 40 -10.27 15.10 6.44
N SER A 41 -11.09 16.14 6.49
CA SER A 41 -12.10 16.35 7.51
C SER A 41 -12.98 15.11 7.60
N SER A 42 -13.39 14.82 8.82
CA SER A 42 -14.44 13.87 9.19
C SER A 42 -15.68 13.94 8.30
N SER A 43 -15.73 13.08 7.30
CA SER A 43 -16.93 12.51 6.68
C SER A 43 -16.52 11.14 6.15
N SER A 44 -17.49 10.26 5.94
CA SER A 44 -17.37 8.90 5.41
C SER A 44 -16.84 8.86 3.96
N ASP A 45 -15.72 9.53 3.68
CA ASP A 45 -15.13 9.61 2.36
C ASP A 45 -14.21 8.41 2.16
N HIS A 46 -14.72 7.46 1.39
CA HIS A 46 -13.94 6.34 0.92
C HIS A 46 -12.80 6.85 0.02
N PRO A 47 -11.56 6.38 0.19
CA PRO A 47 -10.45 6.86 -0.62
C PRO A 47 -10.64 6.44 -2.08
N VAL A 48 -10.68 7.41 -2.99
CA VAL A 48 -10.74 7.20 -4.44
C VAL A 48 -9.40 7.59 -5.04
N VAL A 49 -8.81 6.72 -5.84
CA VAL A 49 -7.53 6.94 -6.52
C VAL A 49 -7.74 6.91 -8.03
N ASP A 50 -7.29 7.96 -8.73
CA ASP A 50 -7.31 8.00 -10.20
C ASP A 50 -6.14 7.16 -10.76
N CYS A 51 -6.46 6.06 -11.42
CA CYS A 51 -5.49 5.12 -11.98
C CYS A 51 -5.12 5.40 -13.44
N SER A 52 -5.72 6.42 -14.07
CA SER A 52 -5.45 6.74 -15.49
C SER A 52 -3.96 7.00 -15.75
N VAL A 53 -3.28 7.63 -14.79
CA VAL A 53 -1.85 7.97 -14.85
C VAL A 53 -0.94 6.74 -14.82
N LEU A 54 -1.37 5.65 -14.15
CA LEU A 54 -0.55 4.44 -13.99
C LEU A 54 -0.41 3.69 -15.32
N PHE A 55 -1.51 3.60 -16.08
CA PHE A 55 -1.58 2.84 -17.33
C PHE A 55 -1.30 3.71 -18.57
N GLY A 56 -1.18 5.03 -18.43
CA GLY A 56 -0.93 5.96 -19.52
C GLY A 56 0.51 6.47 -19.63
N SER A 57 0.68 7.51 -20.45
CA SER A 57 1.92 8.25 -20.68
C SER A 57 2.21 9.31 -19.61
N GLY A 58 1.71 9.13 -18.39
CA GLY A 58 1.98 10.03 -17.27
C GLY A 58 3.47 10.08 -16.94
N SER A 59 3.93 11.21 -16.41
CA SER A 59 5.32 11.36 -15.97
C SER A 59 5.65 10.40 -14.81
N GLU A 60 6.92 10.01 -14.68
CA GLU A 60 7.36 9.12 -13.58
C GLU A 60 7.04 9.71 -12.20
N ARG A 61 7.04 11.05 -12.10
CA ARG A 61 6.69 11.76 -10.88
C ARG A 61 5.21 11.59 -10.52
N GLU A 62 4.31 11.79 -11.48
CA GLU A 62 2.87 11.62 -11.24
C GLU A 62 2.53 10.17 -10.90
N LYS A 63 3.21 9.20 -11.53
CA LYS A 63 3.07 7.78 -11.16
C LYS A 63 3.47 7.53 -9.72
N LYS A 64 4.59 8.10 -9.26
CA LYS A 64 5.04 8.00 -7.85
C LYS A 64 4.05 8.64 -6.89
N ASP A 65 3.47 9.79 -7.25
CA ASP A 65 2.48 10.48 -6.44
C ASP A 65 1.19 9.65 -6.29
N VAL A 66 0.70 9.02 -7.36
CA VAL A 66 -0.46 8.12 -7.32
C VAL A 66 -0.17 6.87 -6.49
N LEU A 67 1.01 6.25 -6.66
CA LEU A 67 1.41 5.09 -5.85
C LEU A 67 1.53 5.43 -4.36
N ALA A 68 2.01 6.63 -4.02
CA ALA A 68 2.03 7.10 -2.65
C ALA A 68 0.62 7.23 -2.07
N GLN A 69 -0.34 7.76 -2.84
CA GLN A 69 -1.75 7.82 -2.43
C GLN A 69 -2.36 6.43 -2.21
N MET A 70 -2.08 5.47 -3.10
CA MET A 70 -2.54 4.08 -2.94
C MET A 70 -1.97 3.47 -1.65
N LYS A 71 -0.67 3.66 -1.40
CA LYS A 71 -0.02 3.19 -0.19
C LYS A 71 -0.67 3.79 1.05
N ASP A 72 -0.87 5.10 1.07
CA ASP A 72 -1.47 5.79 2.22
C ASP A 72 -2.91 5.32 2.46
N ALA A 73 -3.71 5.14 1.41
CA ALA A 73 -5.07 4.60 1.53
C ALA A 73 -5.08 3.17 2.08
N LEU A 74 -4.18 2.31 1.60
CA LEU A 74 -4.05 0.94 2.10
C LEU A 74 -3.58 0.88 3.56
N VAL A 75 -2.65 1.74 3.95
CA VAL A 75 -2.14 1.79 5.34
C VAL A 75 -3.19 2.35 6.31
N VAL A 76 -3.94 3.37 5.90
CA VAL A 76 -4.90 4.06 6.79
C VAL A 76 -6.26 3.37 6.83
N LYS A 77 -6.77 2.89 5.69
CA LYS A 77 -8.13 2.35 5.55
C LYS A 77 -8.17 0.87 5.17
N GLY A 78 -7.09 0.31 4.63
CA GLY A 78 -7.05 -1.08 4.14
C GLY A 78 -7.70 -1.30 2.78
N TYR A 79 -8.29 -0.26 2.16
CA TYR A 79 -8.93 -0.33 0.84
C TYR A 79 -8.91 1.03 0.14
N PHE A 80 -9.23 1.03 -1.16
CA PHE A 80 -9.53 2.22 -1.97
C PHE A 80 -10.38 1.85 -3.19
N TYR A 81 -11.08 2.83 -3.75
CA TYR A 81 -11.75 2.72 -5.03
C TYR A 81 -10.84 3.20 -6.16
N ALA A 82 -10.64 2.37 -7.18
CA ALA A 82 -9.90 2.74 -8.38
C ALA A 82 -10.82 3.43 -9.38
N ALA A 83 -10.46 4.64 -9.82
CA ALA A 83 -11.18 5.40 -10.83
C ALA A 83 -10.42 5.43 -12.17
N LYS A 84 -11.15 5.58 -13.27
CA LYS A 84 -10.62 5.68 -14.65
C LYS A 84 -9.64 4.55 -15.03
N VAL A 85 -9.98 3.33 -14.65
CA VAL A 85 -9.21 2.14 -15.02
C VAL A 85 -9.48 1.82 -16.48
N SER A 86 -8.49 2.06 -17.35
CA SER A 86 -8.62 1.80 -18.79
C SER A 86 -8.80 0.32 -19.14
N ALA A 87 -8.43 -0.59 -18.24
CA ALA A 87 -8.55 -2.02 -18.44
C ALA A 87 -10.01 -2.54 -18.48
N LEU A 88 -10.99 -1.74 -18.05
CA LEU A 88 -12.40 -2.15 -17.99
C LEU A 88 -13.30 -1.10 -18.68
N PRO A 89 -13.55 -1.27 -20.00
CA PRO A 89 -14.51 -0.43 -20.71
C PRO A 89 -15.91 -0.51 -20.08
N PRO A 90 -16.68 0.60 -20.08
CA PRO A 90 -18.02 0.61 -19.50
C PRO A 90 -18.95 -0.41 -20.17
N GLU A 91 -18.81 -0.65 -21.48
CA GLU A 91 -19.61 -1.61 -22.23
C GLU A 91 -19.40 -3.05 -21.74
N TYR A 92 -18.15 -3.38 -21.37
CA TYR A 92 -17.84 -4.68 -20.79
C TYR A 92 -18.49 -4.83 -19.41
N ILE A 93 -18.39 -3.80 -18.57
CA ILE A 93 -19.00 -3.79 -17.24
C ILE A 93 -20.52 -3.98 -17.34
N GLU A 94 -21.17 -3.25 -18.25
CA GLU A 94 -22.61 -3.38 -18.53
C GLU A 94 -22.98 -4.79 -18.99
N SER A 95 -22.18 -5.41 -19.86
CA SER A 95 -22.42 -6.77 -20.34
C SER A 95 -22.38 -7.81 -19.22
N VAL A 96 -21.44 -7.66 -18.27
CA VAL A 96 -21.32 -8.53 -17.10
C VAL A 96 -22.54 -8.38 -16.20
N TYR A 97 -22.97 -7.15 -15.92
CA TYR A 97 -24.16 -6.92 -15.10
C TYR A 97 -25.44 -7.41 -15.79
N ALA A 98 -25.57 -7.24 -17.10
CA ALA A 98 -26.70 -7.76 -17.87
C ALA A 98 -26.76 -9.29 -17.83
N TYR A 99 -25.61 -9.96 -18.00
CA TYR A 99 -25.52 -11.41 -17.90
C TYR A 99 -25.87 -11.90 -16.48
N HIS A 100 -25.32 -11.25 -15.46
CA HIS A 100 -25.61 -11.58 -14.07
C HIS A 100 -27.10 -11.43 -13.75
N LYS A 101 -27.74 -10.35 -14.23
CA LYS A 101 -29.18 -10.15 -14.07
C LYS A 101 -29.99 -11.31 -14.67
N ARG A 102 -29.65 -11.74 -15.90
CA ARG A 102 -30.30 -12.89 -16.55
C ARG A 102 -30.14 -14.18 -15.76
N LEU A 103 -28.98 -14.40 -15.14
CA LEU A 103 -28.76 -15.57 -14.28
C LEU A 103 -29.69 -15.58 -13.06
N HIS A 104 -29.92 -14.42 -12.44
CA HIS A 104 -30.84 -14.30 -11.30
C HIS A 104 -32.31 -14.38 -11.68
N GLU A 105 -32.65 -14.19 -12.96
CA GLU A 105 -34.00 -14.36 -13.49
C GLU A 105 -34.33 -15.83 -13.81
N LEU A 106 -33.34 -16.74 -13.83
CA LEU A 106 -33.58 -18.15 -14.07
C LEU A 106 -34.34 -18.77 -12.88
N PRO A 107 -35.36 -19.60 -13.14
CA PRO A 107 -36.07 -20.30 -12.07
C PRO A 107 -35.10 -21.20 -11.30
N ALA A 108 -35.15 -21.14 -9.97
CA ALA A 108 -34.28 -21.93 -9.08
C ALA A 108 -34.43 -23.45 -9.27
N GLN A 109 -35.45 -23.89 -10.00
CA GLN A 109 -35.73 -25.29 -10.33
C GLN A 109 -35.47 -25.55 -11.82
N VAL A 110 -34.20 -25.78 -12.17
CA VAL A 110 -33.87 -26.63 -13.31
C VAL A 110 -33.50 -27.98 -12.70
N GLY A 111 -34.51 -28.80 -12.39
CA GLY A 111 -34.26 -30.19 -12.03
C GLY A 111 -33.48 -30.90 -13.15
N PRO A 112 -32.71 -31.95 -12.86
CA PRO A 112 -32.07 -32.74 -13.91
C PRO A 112 -33.17 -33.17 -14.88
N SER A 113 -33.11 -32.66 -16.11
CA SER A 113 -34.00 -33.05 -17.18
C SER A 113 -33.86 -34.56 -17.34
N THR A 114 -34.86 -35.31 -16.88
CA THR A 114 -35.05 -36.73 -17.21
C THR A 114 -35.41 -36.81 -18.69
N ALA A 115 -34.46 -36.46 -19.55
CA ALA A 115 -34.52 -36.63 -20.99
C ALA A 115 -33.62 -37.81 -21.32
N GLY A 116 -34.19 -39.02 -21.32
CA GLY A 116 -33.49 -40.21 -21.77
C GLY A 116 -33.92 -41.52 -21.09
N GLU A 117 -35.21 -41.85 -21.09
CA GLU A 117 -35.59 -43.26 -21.29
C GLU A 117 -35.83 -43.42 -22.79
N ILE A 118 -34.86 -44.03 -23.48
CA ILE A 118 -35.03 -44.67 -24.79
C ILE A 118 -34.66 -46.14 -24.59
#